data_AF-H2XUD3-F1
#
_entry.id   AF-H2XUD3-F1
#
_cell.length_a   1.000
_cell.length_b   1.000
_cell.length_c   1.000
_cell.angle_alpha   90.00
_cell.angle_beta   90.00
_cell.angle_gamma   90.00
#
_symmetry.space_group_name_H-M   'P 1'
#
loop_
_entity.id
_entity.type
_entity.pdbx_description
1 polymer ?
#
loop_
_entity_poly.entity_id
_entity_poly.type
_entity_poly.pdbx_seq_one_letter_code
_entity_poly.pdbx_strand_id
1 'polypeptide(L)'
;MAKNKEVSLQEAFLKFKRKKQEELNYGKRATQRSPLRHKFVEQCRSYIGVPYKKRYHVTGSAAYNSPLFLDCCGLIRRVLRDLRADFGFNIGPWNQGYMFDTLPLVVEDVAEMKAGDLVFVIGRHFKQGVKRPAHDVVHVEVWAGDCYKTISARWNNGFVQVFDDYRFESRSYGDMTYHFRSIDTWLEGVCKSFCPEHPWHRKEQKLSTRSIFYCDVIDGDVATSQHYDVIAKDLADRALCCALAELRLELYV
;
A
#
# COMPACT_ATOMS: atom_id res chain seq x y z
N MET A 1 35.26 21.94 19.91
CA MET A 1 34.93 20.90 20.90
C MET A 1 33.42 20.87 21.09
N ALA A 2 32.73 19.84 20.59
CA ALA A 2 31.28 19.70 20.75
C ALA A 2 30.98 19.14 22.15
N LYS A 3 30.19 19.86 22.95
CA LYS A 3 29.73 19.39 24.26
C LYS A 3 28.72 18.26 24.06
N ASN A 4 29.03 17.06 24.54
CA ASN A 4 28.05 15.98 24.64
C ASN A 4 26.92 16.42 25.57
N LYS A 5 25.70 16.49 25.04
CA LYS A 5 24.48 16.71 25.83
C LYS A 5 24.20 15.39 26.55
N GLU A 6 24.39 15.34 27.87
CA GLU A 6 23.94 14.21 28.68
C GLU A 6 22.42 14.11 28.57
N VAL A 7 21.95 13.00 27.97
CA VAL A 7 20.54 12.70 27.81
C VAL A 7 19.99 12.35 29.19
N SER A 8 18.91 13.02 29.61
CA SER A 8 18.34 12.78 30.94
C SER A 8 17.74 11.37 31.04
N LEU A 9 17.71 10.79 32.24
CA LEU A 9 17.07 9.49 32.49
C LEU A 9 15.58 9.47 32.04
N GLN A 10 14.90 10.61 32.13
CA GLN A 10 13.51 10.77 31.69
C GLN A 10 13.40 10.71 30.16
N GLU A 11 14.30 11.37 29.43
CA GLU A 11 14.37 11.29 27.96
C GLU A 11 14.73 9.88 27.50
N ALA A 12 15.65 9.21 28.19
CA ALA A 12 16.03 7.82 27.91
C ALA A 12 14.85 6.86 28.13
N PHE A 13 14.08 7.04 29.21
CA PHE A 13 12.88 6.24 29.49
C PHE A 13 11.76 6.48 28.47
N LEU A 14 11.50 7.73 28.09
CA LEU A 14 10.51 8.05 27.04
C LEU A 14 10.92 7.46 25.69
N LYS A 15 12.21 7.53 25.33
CA LYS A 15 12.74 6.90 24.12
C LYS A 15 12.59 5.38 24.16
N PHE A 16 12.87 4.75 25.30
CA PHE A 16 12.68 3.32 25.49
C PHE A 16 11.20 2.91 25.38
N LYS A 17 10.29 3.65 26.05
CA LYS A 17 8.85 3.41 25.99
C LYS A 17 8.32 3.54 24.56
N ARG A 18 8.71 4.59 23.83
CA ARG A 18 8.35 4.79 22.42
C ARG A 18 8.86 3.64 21.56
N LYS A 19 10.12 3.24 21.71
CA LYS A 19 10.72 2.12 20.98
C LYS A 19 9.98 0.79 21.26
N LYS A 20 9.67 0.49 22.53
CA LYS A 20 8.91 -0.70 22.91
C LYS A 20 7.49 -0.71 22.35
N GLN A 21 6.84 0.46 22.31
CA GLN A 21 5.51 0.60 21.72
C GLN A 21 5.55 0.47 20.19
N GLU A 22 6.58 1.01 19.53
CA GLU A 22 6.84 0.81 18.10
C GLU A 22 7.09 -0.68 17.77
N GLU A 23 7.87 -1.40 18.58
CA GLU A 23 8.11 -2.85 18.44
C GLU A 23 6.81 -3.67 18.55
N LEU A 24 5.98 -3.39 19.57
CA LEU A 24 4.69 -4.05 19.76
C LEU A 24 3.71 -3.73 18.61
N ASN A 25 3.69 -2.48 18.16
CA ASN A 25 2.88 -2.05 17.03
C ASN A 25 3.36 -2.68 15.71
N TYR A 26 4.67 -2.85 15.53
CA TYR A 26 5.25 -3.53 14.38
C TYR A 26 4.81 -4.99 14.31
N GLY A 27 4.86 -5.71 15.44
CA GLY A 27 4.36 -7.09 15.52
C GLY A 27 2.89 -7.22 15.12
N LYS A 28 2.01 -6.34 15.65
CA LYS A 28 0.59 -6.28 15.27
C LYS A 28 0.37 -5.93 13.80
N ARG A 29 1.16 -4.99 13.26
CA ARG A 29 1.10 -4.60 11.84
C ARG A 29 1.56 -5.74 10.93
N ALA A 30 2.61 -6.46 11.29
CA ALA A 30 3.11 -7.61 10.52
C ALA A 30 2.04 -8.70 10.36
N THR A 31 1.24 -8.98 11.39
CA THR A 31 0.14 -9.95 11.32
C THR A 31 -1.00 -9.50 10.40
N GLN A 32 -1.17 -8.19 10.19
CA GLN A 32 -2.23 -7.62 9.34
C GLN A 32 -1.82 -7.43 7.87
N ARG A 33 -0.50 -7.44 7.56
CA ARG A 33 0.01 -7.24 6.18
C ARG A 33 -0.40 -8.34 5.22
N SER A 34 -0.31 -9.60 5.64
CA SER A 34 -0.58 -10.75 4.75
C SER A 34 -2.04 -10.80 4.30
N PRO A 35 -3.05 -10.65 5.18
CA PRO A 35 -4.45 -10.54 4.76
C PRO A 35 -4.71 -9.36 3.81
N LEU A 36 -4.11 -8.19 4.07
CA LEU A 36 -4.32 -7.01 3.24
C LEU A 36 -3.70 -7.17 1.84
N ARG A 37 -2.52 -7.78 1.76
CA ARG A 37 -1.87 -8.15 0.49
C ARG A 37 -2.73 -9.12 -0.32
N HIS A 38 -3.28 -10.14 0.33
CA HIS A 38 -4.18 -11.08 -0.31
C HIS A 38 -5.44 -10.39 -0.86
N LYS A 39 -6.09 -9.52 -0.05
CA LYS A 39 -7.23 -8.70 -0.50
C LYS A 39 -6.89 -7.85 -1.72
N PHE A 40 -5.70 -7.24 -1.76
CA PHE A 40 -5.25 -6.45 -2.90
C PHE A 40 -5.19 -7.28 -4.19
N VAL A 41 -4.58 -8.47 -4.12
CA VAL A 41 -4.47 -9.37 -5.28
C VAL A 41 -5.85 -9.87 -5.74
N GLU A 42 -6.71 -10.29 -4.81
CA GLU A 42 -8.07 -10.75 -5.14
C GLU A 42 -8.93 -9.62 -5.73
N GLN A 43 -8.79 -8.40 -5.21
CA GLN A 43 -9.47 -7.24 -5.79
C GLN A 43 -8.96 -6.93 -7.21
N CYS A 44 -7.66 -7.11 -7.51
CA CYS A 44 -7.16 -7.05 -8.89
C CYS A 44 -7.80 -8.14 -9.77
N ARG A 45 -7.91 -9.38 -9.27
CA ARG A 45 -8.53 -10.50 -10.00
C ARG A 45 -10.00 -10.27 -10.30
N SER A 46 -10.73 -9.58 -9.41
CA SER A 46 -12.15 -9.22 -9.64
C SER A 46 -12.38 -8.33 -10.86
N TYR A 47 -11.33 -7.67 -11.37
CA TYR A 47 -11.39 -6.82 -12.56
C TYR A 47 -11.02 -7.52 -13.87
N ILE A 48 -10.68 -8.82 -13.84
CA ILE A 48 -10.41 -9.57 -15.06
C ILE A 48 -11.62 -9.48 -16.01
N GLY A 49 -11.35 -9.22 -17.29
CA GLY A 49 -12.37 -9.00 -18.31
C GLY A 49 -12.82 -7.55 -18.47
N VAL A 50 -12.35 -6.61 -17.64
CA VAL A 50 -12.63 -5.18 -17.85
C VAL A 50 -11.80 -4.63 -19.02
N PRO A 51 -12.43 -3.95 -20.00
CA PRO A 51 -11.73 -3.42 -21.18
C PRO A 51 -10.79 -2.25 -20.85
N TYR A 52 -9.76 -2.05 -21.69
CA TYR A 52 -8.73 -1.03 -21.47
C TYR A 52 -9.25 0.42 -21.58
N LYS A 53 -9.66 0.86 -22.79
CA LYS A 53 -10.28 2.18 -23.03
C LYS A 53 -11.32 2.10 -24.14
N LYS A 54 -12.45 2.77 -23.94
CA LYS A 54 -13.60 2.78 -24.86
C LYS A 54 -13.23 3.03 -26.32
N ARG A 55 -12.33 4.00 -26.58
CA ARG A 55 -11.92 4.40 -27.95
C ARG A 55 -11.26 3.30 -28.78
N TYR A 56 -10.82 2.21 -28.17
CA TYR A 56 -10.14 1.10 -28.86
C TYR A 56 -11.06 -0.08 -29.15
N HIS A 57 -12.32 -0.03 -28.72
CA HIS A 57 -13.32 -1.06 -28.99
C HIS A 57 -14.30 -0.58 -30.06
N VAL A 58 -14.85 -1.52 -30.83
CA VAL A 58 -15.79 -1.23 -31.91
C VAL A 58 -17.12 -0.73 -31.33
N THR A 59 -17.63 0.40 -31.83
CA THR A 59 -18.93 0.95 -31.43
C THR A 59 -20.02 -0.11 -31.55
N GLY A 60 -20.82 -0.29 -30.49
CA GLY A 60 -21.87 -1.30 -30.42
C GLY A 60 -21.43 -2.67 -29.87
N SER A 61 -20.12 -2.94 -29.76
CA SER A 61 -19.64 -4.17 -29.10
C SER A 61 -19.91 -4.14 -27.59
N ALA A 62 -19.97 -5.33 -26.96
CA ALA A 62 -20.11 -5.45 -25.51
C ALA A 62 -19.00 -4.70 -24.75
N ALA A 63 -17.75 -4.79 -25.23
CA ALA A 63 -16.62 -4.08 -24.64
C ALA A 63 -16.75 -2.56 -24.75
N TYR A 64 -17.25 -2.04 -25.87
CA TYR A 64 -17.50 -0.60 -26.05
C TYR A 64 -18.59 -0.07 -25.12
N ASN A 65 -19.59 -0.90 -24.82
CA ASN A 65 -20.70 -0.60 -23.92
C ASN A 65 -20.40 -0.94 -22.45
N SER A 66 -19.16 -1.34 -22.13
CA SER A 66 -18.76 -1.65 -20.76
C SER A 66 -18.98 -0.44 -19.83
N PRO A 67 -19.49 -0.65 -18.60
CA PRO A 67 -19.67 0.42 -17.63
C PRO A 67 -18.35 0.96 -17.07
N LEU A 68 -17.25 0.21 -17.25
CA LEU A 68 -15.95 0.53 -16.71
C LEU A 68 -14.84 0.22 -17.72
N PHE A 69 -13.81 1.06 -17.70
CA PHE A 69 -12.59 0.90 -18.48
C PHE A 69 -11.38 1.14 -17.59
N LEU A 70 -10.37 0.29 -17.67
CA LEU A 70 -9.19 0.35 -16.82
C LEU A 70 -7.92 0.20 -17.65
N ASP A 71 -7.09 1.25 -17.67
CA ASP A 71 -5.69 1.10 -18.09
C ASP A 71 -4.81 0.55 -16.96
N CYS A 72 -3.53 0.34 -17.23
CA CYS A 72 -2.62 -0.33 -16.29
C CYS A 72 -2.56 0.34 -14.92
N CYS A 73 -2.34 1.66 -14.86
CA CYS A 73 -2.42 2.40 -13.60
C CYS A 73 -3.88 2.60 -13.14
N GLY A 74 -4.84 2.68 -14.06
CA GLY A 74 -6.28 2.71 -13.76
C GLY A 74 -6.74 1.55 -12.90
N LEU A 75 -6.31 0.33 -13.23
CA LEU A 75 -6.59 -0.89 -12.47
C LEU A 75 -6.11 -0.76 -11.02
N ILE A 76 -4.82 -0.51 -10.82
CA ILE A 76 -4.23 -0.41 -9.47
C ILE A 76 -4.89 0.72 -8.68
N ARG A 77 -5.12 1.86 -9.32
CA ARG A 77 -5.77 3.01 -8.67
C ARG A 77 -7.19 2.68 -8.24
N ARG A 78 -7.93 1.94 -9.07
CA ARG A 78 -9.30 1.52 -8.76
C ARG A 78 -9.29 0.57 -7.55
N VAL A 79 -8.43 -0.44 -7.57
CA VAL A 79 -8.26 -1.40 -6.48
C VAL A 79 -7.94 -0.70 -5.16
N LEU A 80 -6.95 0.20 -5.13
CA LEU A 80 -6.59 0.94 -3.92
C LEU A 80 -7.69 1.88 -3.43
N ARG A 81 -8.53 2.42 -4.32
CA ARG A 81 -9.67 3.26 -3.92
C ARG A 81 -10.80 2.43 -3.31
N ASP A 82 -11.02 1.23 -3.81
CA ASP A 82 -12.03 0.33 -3.28
C ASP A 82 -11.60 -0.20 -1.91
N LEU A 83 -10.30 -0.47 -1.73
CA LEU A 83 -9.69 -0.90 -0.47
C LEU A 83 -9.18 0.26 0.41
N ARG A 84 -9.59 1.51 0.15
CA ARG A 84 -9.06 2.70 0.87
C ARG A 84 -9.26 2.65 2.39
N ALA A 85 -10.32 1.98 2.84
CA ALA A 85 -10.59 1.81 4.26
C ALA A 85 -9.58 0.85 4.89
N ASP A 86 -9.31 -0.28 4.23
CA ASP A 86 -8.33 -1.26 4.68
C ASP A 86 -6.89 -0.73 4.61
N PHE A 87 -6.52 -0.04 3.53
CA PHE A 87 -5.20 0.55 3.36
C PHE A 87 -4.99 1.83 4.19
N GLY A 88 -6.05 2.45 4.69
CA GLY A 88 -5.96 3.66 5.50
C GLY A 88 -5.55 4.93 4.76
N PHE A 89 -5.37 4.87 3.44
CA PHE A 89 -5.11 6.04 2.62
C PHE A 89 -5.97 6.01 1.36
N ASN A 90 -6.05 7.14 0.68
CA ASN A 90 -6.60 7.20 -0.66
C ASN A 90 -5.44 7.44 -1.63
N ILE A 91 -5.33 6.70 -2.72
CA ILE A 91 -4.30 6.92 -3.74
C ILE A 91 -4.60 8.20 -4.54
N GLY A 92 -3.57 8.92 -4.98
CA GLY A 92 -3.73 10.11 -5.83
C GLY A 92 -4.28 9.80 -7.24
N PRO A 93 -4.76 10.82 -7.99
CA PRO A 93 -5.30 10.63 -9.34
C PRO A 93 -4.23 10.46 -10.43
N TRP A 94 -2.95 10.61 -10.09
CA TRP A 94 -1.84 10.57 -11.05
C TRP A 94 -1.52 9.17 -11.58
N ASN A 95 -0.54 9.11 -12.48
CA ASN A 95 -0.23 7.97 -13.34
C ASN A 95 0.74 6.96 -12.67
N GLN A 96 1.25 6.02 -13.45
CA GLN A 96 2.19 4.98 -12.99
C GLN A 96 3.50 5.55 -12.43
N GLY A 97 3.98 6.71 -12.90
CA GLY A 97 5.17 7.37 -12.33
C GLY A 97 4.95 7.82 -10.89
N TYR A 98 3.75 8.31 -10.56
CA TYR A 98 3.38 8.60 -9.17
C TYR A 98 3.32 7.33 -8.31
N MET A 99 2.76 6.23 -8.83
CA MET A 99 2.75 4.96 -8.09
C MET A 99 4.17 4.46 -7.80
N PHE A 100 5.06 4.58 -8.79
CA PHE A 100 6.48 4.27 -8.63
C PHE A 100 7.11 5.09 -7.49
N ASP A 101 6.84 6.39 -7.45
CA ASP A 101 7.35 7.29 -6.41
C ASP A 101 6.82 6.99 -5.01
N THR A 102 5.67 6.31 -4.90
CA THR A 102 5.10 5.93 -3.59
C THR A 102 5.63 4.60 -3.04
N LEU A 103 6.44 3.87 -3.82
CA LEU A 103 6.96 2.55 -3.48
C LEU A 103 8.51 2.54 -3.51
N PRO A 104 9.17 2.99 -2.42
CA PRO A 104 10.63 3.12 -2.38
C PRO A 104 11.35 1.77 -2.29
N LEU A 105 10.67 0.71 -1.85
CA LEU A 105 11.26 -0.61 -1.62
C LEU A 105 11.52 -1.32 -2.95
N VAL A 106 12.80 -1.38 -3.35
CA VAL A 106 13.27 -2.15 -4.51
C VAL A 106 13.21 -3.64 -4.16
N VAL A 107 12.79 -4.47 -5.10
CA VAL A 107 13.02 -5.92 -5.06
C VAL A 107 14.09 -6.22 -6.12
N GLU A 108 15.30 -6.59 -5.71
CA GLU A 108 16.42 -6.78 -6.65
C GLU A 108 16.35 -8.13 -7.35
N ASP A 109 15.99 -9.18 -6.61
CA ASP A 109 15.81 -10.53 -7.13
C ASP A 109 14.33 -10.83 -7.40
N VAL A 110 14.03 -11.23 -8.64
CA VAL A 110 12.68 -11.65 -9.06
C VAL A 110 12.17 -12.82 -8.22
N ALA A 111 13.05 -13.68 -7.70
CA ALA A 111 12.66 -14.78 -6.82
C ALA A 111 12.05 -14.32 -5.49
N GLU A 112 12.32 -13.08 -5.06
CA GLU A 112 11.78 -12.49 -3.83
C GLU A 112 10.44 -11.77 -4.04
N MET A 113 9.97 -11.66 -5.29
CA MET A 113 8.70 -11.03 -5.62
C MET A 113 7.53 -11.76 -4.95
N LYS A 114 6.70 -10.99 -4.24
CA LYS A 114 5.50 -11.50 -3.59
C LYS A 114 4.27 -11.15 -4.40
N ALA A 115 3.22 -11.97 -4.28
CA ALA A 115 1.92 -11.66 -4.85
C ALA A 115 1.47 -10.25 -4.44
N GLY A 116 1.11 -9.41 -5.41
CA GLY A 116 0.72 -8.01 -5.19
C GLY A 116 1.84 -6.99 -5.34
N ASP A 117 3.11 -7.40 -5.36
CA ASP A 117 4.21 -6.48 -5.71
C ASP A 117 4.05 -5.98 -7.15
N LEU A 118 4.69 -4.87 -7.50
CA LEU A 118 4.51 -4.21 -8.79
C LEU A 118 5.74 -4.33 -9.68
N VAL A 119 5.48 -4.59 -10.96
CA VAL A 119 6.48 -4.52 -12.02
C VAL A 119 6.24 -3.23 -12.80
N PHE A 120 7.17 -2.30 -12.73
CA PHE A 120 7.17 -1.08 -13.53
C PHE A 120 8.03 -1.27 -14.77
N VAL A 121 7.51 -0.87 -15.92
CA VAL A 121 8.25 -0.89 -17.18
C VAL A 121 8.69 0.54 -17.46
N ILE A 122 10.00 0.75 -17.54
CA ILE A 122 10.59 1.95 -18.10
C ILE A 122 10.87 1.67 -19.58
N GLY A 123 10.58 2.65 -20.44
CA GLY A 123 10.79 2.48 -21.87
C GLY A 123 10.59 3.76 -22.65
N ARG A 124 10.72 3.67 -23.98
CA ARG A 124 10.60 4.81 -24.87
C ARG A 124 9.51 4.58 -25.90
N HIS A 125 8.58 5.52 -26.01
CA HIS A 125 7.57 5.48 -27.06
C HIS A 125 8.21 5.59 -28.44
N PHE A 126 7.79 4.71 -29.36
CA PHE A 126 8.25 4.77 -30.76
C PHE A 126 7.75 6.04 -31.46
N LYS A 127 6.57 6.52 -31.07
CA LYS A 127 6.01 7.76 -31.60
C LYS A 127 6.76 8.96 -31.03
N GLN A 128 7.32 9.78 -31.91
CA GLN A 128 7.95 11.04 -31.55
C GLN A 128 6.93 12.09 -31.08
N GLY A 129 7.37 13.03 -30.25
CA GLY A 129 6.53 14.12 -29.71
C GLY A 129 5.56 13.69 -28.61
N VAL A 130 5.60 12.44 -28.15
CA VAL A 130 4.86 12.00 -26.96
C VAL A 130 5.56 12.53 -25.72
N LYS A 131 4.80 13.21 -24.84
CA LYS A 131 5.30 13.67 -23.55
C LYS A 131 5.82 12.49 -22.75
N ARG A 132 7.08 12.57 -22.30
CA ARG A 132 7.69 11.55 -21.45
C ARG A 132 6.99 11.50 -20.09
N PRO A 133 6.58 10.31 -19.62
CA PRO A 133 6.09 10.16 -18.25
C PRO A 133 7.24 10.38 -17.26
N ALA A 134 6.91 10.67 -16.00
CA ALA A 134 7.90 10.74 -14.93
C ALA A 134 8.68 9.41 -14.86
N HIS A 135 10.00 9.51 -14.73
CA HIS A 135 10.93 8.37 -14.72
C HIS A 135 10.87 7.48 -15.97
N ASP A 136 10.31 7.98 -17.08
CA ASP A 136 10.07 7.20 -18.31
C ASP A 136 9.26 5.90 -18.06
N VAL A 137 8.47 5.86 -16.98
CA VAL A 137 7.62 4.71 -16.63
C VAL A 137 6.41 4.67 -17.57
N VAL A 138 6.41 3.71 -18.50
CA VAL A 138 5.40 3.56 -19.55
C VAL A 138 4.30 2.58 -19.19
N HIS A 139 4.55 1.64 -18.27
CA HIS A 139 3.58 0.61 -17.90
C HIS A 139 3.79 0.10 -16.48
N VAL A 140 2.75 -0.51 -15.90
CA VAL A 140 2.81 -1.15 -14.58
C VAL A 140 1.93 -2.40 -14.57
N GLU A 141 2.41 -3.47 -13.93
CA GLU A 141 1.68 -4.72 -13.76
C GLU A 141 1.75 -5.19 -12.31
N VAL A 142 0.71 -5.90 -11.84
CA VAL A 142 0.68 -6.50 -10.51
C VAL A 142 1.21 -7.93 -10.60
N TRP A 143 2.17 -8.30 -9.76
CA TRP A 143 2.67 -9.67 -9.66
C TRP A 143 1.58 -10.61 -9.15
N ALA A 144 1.27 -11.65 -9.89
CA ALA A 144 0.15 -12.53 -9.58
C ALA A 144 0.45 -13.50 -8.42
N GLY A 145 1.73 -13.76 -8.15
CA GLY A 145 2.20 -14.73 -7.14
C GLY A 145 2.51 -16.13 -7.68
N ASP A 146 2.22 -16.37 -8.96
CA ASP A 146 2.37 -17.67 -9.62
C ASP A 146 3.53 -17.60 -10.64
N CYS A 147 4.76 -17.87 -10.20
CA CYS A 147 5.97 -17.72 -11.02
C CYS A 147 6.13 -16.31 -11.58
N TYR A 148 6.22 -16.14 -12.90
CA TYR A 148 6.41 -14.87 -13.60
C TYR A 148 5.10 -14.19 -14.01
N LYS A 149 3.96 -14.71 -13.55
CA LYS A 149 2.64 -14.23 -13.96
C LYS A 149 2.34 -12.84 -13.42
N THR A 150 1.63 -12.05 -14.21
CA THR A 150 1.19 -10.71 -13.84
C THR A 150 -0.27 -10.45 -14.19
N ILE A 151 -0.91 -9.54 -13.47
CA ILE A 151 -2.26 -9.05 -13.74
C ILE A 151 -2.14 -7.61 -14.22
N SER A 152 -2.60 -7.32 -15.43
CA SER A 152 -2.59 -5.95 -15.96
C SER A 152 -3.56 -5.79 -17.13
N ALA A 153 -3.63 -4.56 -17.66
CA ALA A 153 -4.29 -4.21 -18.90
C ALA A 153 -3.22 -3.76 -19.91
N ARG A 154 -2.66 -4.72 -20.66
CA ARG A 154 -1.44 -4.53 -21.48
C ARG A 154 -1.71 -3.91 -22.86
N TRP A 155 -2.84 -4.24 -23.47
CA TRP A 155 -3.12 -3.90 -24.87
C TRP A 155 -4.25 -2.87 -25.01
N ASN A 156 -4.12 -1.96 -25.99
CA ASN A 156 -5.08 -0.91 -26.26
C ASN A 156 -6.51 -1.45 -26.49
N ASN A 157 -6.67 -2.52 -27.26
CA ASN A 157 -7.93 -3.21 -27.51
C ASN A 157 -8.12 -4.46 -26.63
N GLY A 158 -7.32 -4.59 -25.57
CA GLY A 158 -7.35 -5.73 -24.66
C GLY A 158 -8.23 -5.51 -23.45
N PHE A 159 -8.11 -6.44 -22.53
CA PHE A 159 -8.82 -6.48 -21.26
C PHE A 159 -7.81 -6.66 -20.12
N VAL A 160 -8.24 -6.35 -18.89
CA VAL A 160 -7.54 -6.79 -17.69
C VAL A 160 -7.53 -8.32 -17.69
N GLN A 161 -6.35 -8.92 -17.58
CA GLN A 161 -6.19 -10.37 -17.57
C GLN A 161 -4.89 -10.76 -16.88
N VAL A 162 -4.71 -12.07 -16.68
CA VAL A 162 -3.44 -12.65 -16.25
C VAL A 162 -2.57 -12.92 -17.48
N PHE A 163 -1.30 -12.55 -17.41
CA PHE A 163 -0.27 -12.85 -18.39
C PHE A 163 0.71 -13.88 -17.81
N ASP A 164 1.23 -14.76 -18.65
CA ASP A 164 2.13 -15.83 -18.23
C ASP A 164 3.52 -15.32 -17.80
N ASP A 165 3.94 -14.19 -18.35
CA ASP A 165 5.23 -13.57 -18.07
C ASP A 165 5.09 -12.04 -18.00
N TYR A 166 5.81 -11.44 -17.06
CA TYR A 166 5.96 -9.99 -16.93
C TYR A 166 6.73 -9.39 -18.11
N ARG A 167 7.53 -10.20 -18.82
CA ARG A 167 8.27 -9.81 -20.01
C ARG A 167 7.37 -9.90 -21.24
N PHE A 168 7.42 -8.86 -22.05
CA PHE A 168 6.70 -8.81 -23.32
C PHE A 168 7.28 -7.78 -24.27
N GLU A 169 6.84 -7.85 -25.51
CA GLU A 169 7.12 -6.84 -26.52
C GLU A 169 5.89 -5.94 -26.71
N SER A 170 6.10 -4.62 -26.66
CA SER A 170 5.05 -3.64 -26.90
C SER A 170 5.11 -3.10 -28.32
N ARG A 171 3.93 -2.83 -28.90
CA ARG A 171 3.81 -2.13 -30.19
C ARG A 171 3.91 -0.61 -30.06
N SER A 172 3.88 -0.07 -28.84
CA SER A 172 3.79 1.37 -28.58
C SER A 172 5.05 1.97 -27.96
N TYR A 173 5.95 1.14 -27.45
CA TYR A 173 7.21 1.54 -26.83
C TYR A 173 8.22 0.40 -26.89
N GLY A 174 9.51 0.73 -26.86
CA GLY A 174 10.64 -0.20 -26.83
C GLY A 174 11.65 0.20 -25.76
N ASP A 175 12.87 -0.37 -25.84
CA ASP A 175 13.95 -0.20 -24.86
C ASP A 175 13.48 -0.51 -23.43
N MET A 176 12.72 -1.60 -23.28
CA MET A 176 12.02 -1.92 -22.04
C MET A 176 12.98 -2.43 -20.96
N THR A 177 13.00 -1.76 -19.81
CA THR A 177 13.63 -2.25 -18.58
C THR A 177 12.57 -2.43 -17.48
N TYR A 178 12.74 -3.47 -16.67
CA TYR A 178 11.78 -3.87 -15.64
C TYR A 178 12.31 -3.49 -14.26
N HIS A 179 11.47 -2.81 -13.48
CA HIS A 179 11.79 -2.37 -12.13
C HIS A 179 10.75 -2.92 -11.17
N PHE A 180 11.22 -3.70 -10.19
CA PHE A 180 10.37 -4.40 -9.25
C PHE A 180 10.24 -3.63 -7.94
N ARG A 181 9.01 -3.43 -7.47
CA ARG A 181 8.71 -2.66 -6.26
C ARG A 181 7.79 -3.42 -5.34
N SER A 182 8.16 -3.49 -4.06
CA SER A 182 7.29 -4.10 -3.06
C SER A 182 6.18 -3.13 -2.66
N ILE A 183 4.94 -3.65 -2.52
CA ILE A 183 3.83 -2.87 -1.98
C ILE A 183 3.83 -2.79 -0.44
N ASP A 184 4.86 -3.31 0.25
CA ASP A 184 4.92 -3.31 1.71
C ASP A 184 4.77 -1.91 2.31
N THR A 185 5.24 -0.85 1.64
CA THR A 185 5.01 0.54 2.05
C THR A 185 3.52 0.90 2.10
N TRP A 186 2.74 0.45 1.12
CA TRP A 186 1.29 0.63 1.13
C TRP A 186 0.61 -0.24 2.20
N LEU A 187 1.11 -1.45 2.43
CA LEU A 187 0.61 -2.33 3.50
C LEU A 187 0.92 -1.80 4.91
N GLU A 188 1.71 -0.73 5.03
CA GLU A 188 1.93 0.04 6.25
C GLU A 188 1.06 1.30 6.33
N GLY A 189 0.16 1.50 5.37
CA GLY A 189 -0.72 2.66 5.30
C GLY A 189 -0.04 3.92 4.78
N VAL A 190 1.17 3.80 4.22
CA VAL A 190 1.96 4.93 3.75
C VAL A 190 1.77 5.12 2.25
N CYS A 191 1.17 6.25 1.85
CA CYS A 191 0.99 6.62 0.46
C CYS A 191 1.43 8.09 0.23
N LYS A 192 2.74 8.30 0.17
CA LYS A 192 3.37 9.59 -0.14
C LYS A 192 4.47 9.38 -1.19
N SER A 193 4.74 10.41 -1.98
CA SER A 193 5.90 10.39 -2.87
C SER A 193 7.19 10.41 -2.07
N PHE A 194 8.15 9.58 -2.47
CA PHE A 194 9.52 9.58 -1.98
C PHE A 194 10.50 10.20 -2.98
N CYS A 195 10.03 10.64 -4.15
CA CYS A 195 10.83 11.34 -5.14
C CYS A 195 10.83 12.86 -4.87
N PRO A 196 12.01 13.50 -4.75
CA PRO A 196 12.11 14.95 -4.56
C PRO A 196 11.91 15.75 -5.86
N GLU A 197 12.11 15.13 -7.03
CA GLU A 197 12.07 15.80 -8.33
C GLU A 197 10.66 16.07 -8.85
N HIS A 198 9.69 15.25 -8.42
CA HIS A 198 8.31 15.29 -8.92
C HIS A 198 7.34 15.71 -7.80
N PRO A 199 6.93 16.99 -7.74
CA PRO A 199 6.01 17.48 -6.72
C PRO A 199 4.56 17.07 -7.05
N TRP A 200 4.14 15.93 -6.53
CA TRP A 200 2.75 15.46 -6.62
C TRP A 200 1.87 16.17 -5.57
N HIS A 201 1.43 17.38 -5.88
CA HIS A 201 0.68 18.20 -4.92
C HIS A 201 -0.68 17.61 -4.57
N ARG A 202 -0.87 17.26 -3.29
CA ARG A 202 -2.17 16.87 -2.72
C ARG A 202 -2.39 17.54 -1.37
N LYS A 203 -3.65 17.81 -1.03
CA LYS A 203 -4.02 18.09 0.36
C LYS A 203 -3.77 16.86 1.22
N GLU A 204 -3.19 17.06 2.40
CA GLU A 204 -3.05 16.01 3.41
C GLU A 204 -4.41 15.39 3.74
N GLN A 205 -4.43 14.07 3.93
CA GLN A 205 -5.65 13.33 4.22
C GLN A 205 -5.60 12.80 5.64
N LYS A 206 -6.69 13.00 6.38
CA LYS A 206 -6.88 12.38 7.69
C LYS A 206 -7.19 10.88 7.50
N LEU A 207 -6.55 10.04 8.32
CA LEU A 207 -6.82 8.60 8.37
C LEU A 207 -8.31 8.36 8.68
N SER A 208 -8.92 7.37 8.02
CA SER A 208 -10.29 6.95 8.36
C SER A 208 -10.30 6.26 9.72
N THR A 209 -11.34 6.47 10.53
CA THR A 209 -11.56 5.73 11.80
C THR A 209 -11.71 4.22 11.60
N ARG A 210 -12.00 3.77 10.38
CA ARG A 210 -12.07 2.34 10.00
C ARG A 210 -10.72 1.76 9.54
N SER A 211 -9.70 2.60 9.45
CA SER A 211 -8.36 2.18 9.06
C SER A 211 -7.71 1.39 10.18
N ILE A 212 -7.04 0.29 9.83
CA ILE A 212 -6.19 -0.45 10.77
C ILE A 212 -5.00 0.39 11.27
N PHE A 213 -4.69 1.48 10.57
CA PHE A 213 -3.65 2.44 10.94
C PHE A 213 -4.18 3.62 11.75
N TYR A 214 -5.50 3.69 11.97
CA TYR A 214 -6.07 4.68 12.87
C TYR A 214 -5.63 4.35 14.29
N CYS A 215 -4.76 5.20 14.84
CA CYS A 215 -4.48 5.24 16.27
C CYS A 215 -5.22 6.46 16.80
N ASP A 216 -6.01 6.32 17.86
CA ASP A 216 -6.50 7.46 18.64
C ASP A 216 -5.27 8.18 19.21
N VAL A 217 -4.72 9.12 18.44
CA VAL A 217 -3.76 10.07 18.97
C VAL A 217 -4.60 11.06 19.77
N ILE A 218 -4.62 10.89 21.09
CA ILE A 218 -5.04 11.93 22.01
C ILE A 218 -3.98 13.04 21.89
N ASP A 219 -4.16 13.93 20.92
CA ASP A 219 -3.32 15.11 20.76
C ASP A 219 -3.84 16.22 21.68
N GLY A 220 -3.02 16.62 22.65
CA GLY A 220 -3.19 17.86 23.41
C GLY A 220 -2.89 17.72 24.90
N ASP A 221 -1.74 18.24 25.31
CA ASP A 221 -1.30 18.34 26.70
C ASP A 221 -2.34 19.03 27.62
N VAL A 222 -2.30 18.58 28.88
CA VAL A 222 -3.01 19.05 30.09
C VAL A 222 -4.45 18.55 30.29
N ALA A 223 -4.60 17.37 30.91
CA ALA A 223 -5.75 17.06 31.76
C ALA A 223 -5.32 16.19 32.97
N THR A 224 -5.00 16.91 34.05
CA THR A 224 -5.13 16.58 35.48
C THR A 224 -5.09 15.12 35.98
N SER A 225 -4.36 14.96 37.10
CA SER A 225 -4.23 13.80 38.00
C SER A 225 -5.45 12.85 38.09
N GLN A 226 -6.67 13.36 37.97
CA GLN A 226 -7.91 12.56 38.05
C GLN A 226 -8.11 11.56 36.89
N HIS A 227 -7.50 11.75 35.73
CA HIS A 227 -7.69 10.83 34.59
C HIS A 227 -6.79 9.58 34.67
N TYR A 228 -5.69 9.65 35.45
CA TYR A 228 -4.82 8.51 35.69
C TYR A 228 -5.47 7.49 36.62
N ASP A 229 -6.23 7.95 37.62
CA ASP A 229 -6.92 7.06 38.55
C ASP A 229 -8.01 6.23 37.85
N VAL A 230 -8.69 6.80 36.85
CA VAL A 230 -9.72 6.07 36.09
C VAL A 230 -9.10 4.98 35.20
N ILE A 231 -8.00 5.30 34.52
CA ILE A 231 -7.32 4.33 33.63
C ILE A 231 -6.58 3.27 34.45
N ALA A 232 -5.95 3.65 35.56
CA ALA A 232 -5.30 2.71 36.47
C ALA A 232 -6.32 1.79 37.14
N LYS A 233 -7.51 2.29 37.49
CA LYS A 233 -8.60 1.49 38.06
C LYS A 233 -9.21 0.53 37.03
N ASP A 234 -9.43 0.95 35.79
CA ASP A 234 -9.91 0.06 34.72
C ASP A 234 -8.90 -1.05 34.36
N LEU A 235 -7.59 -0.71 34.34
CA LEU A 235 -6.52 -1.70 34.14
C LEU A 235 -6.39 -2.66 35.33
N ALA A 236 -6.54 -2.17 36.56
CA ALA A 236 -6.53 -3.00 37.77
C ALA A 236 -7.75 -3.92 37.82
N ASP A 237 -8.94 -3.42 37.50
CA ASP A 237 -10.18 -4.20 37.47
C ASP A 237 -10.13 -5.28 36.37
N ARG A 238 -9.52 -4.99 35.22
CA ARG A 238 -9.29 -5.97 34.15
C ARG A 238 -8.25 -7.01 34.51
N ALA A 239 -7.14 -6.61 35.13
CA ALA A 239 -6.13 -7.55 35.61
C ALA A 239 -6.69 -8.46 36.72
N LEU A 240 -7.53 -7.92 37.61
CA LEU A 240 -8.22 -8.68 38.64
C LEU A 240 -9.22 -9.67 38.03
N CYS A 241 -9.99 -9.25 37.02
CA CYS A 241 -10.89 -10.13 36.28
C CYS A 241 -10.15 -11.29 35.59
N CYS A 242 -9.00 -11.03 34.96
CA CYS A 242 -8.18 -12.07 34.33
C CYS A 242 -7.59 -13.02 35.38
N ALA A 243 -7.02 -12.51 36.48
CA ALA A 243 -6.46 -13.34 37.54
C ALA A 243 -7.53 -14.19 38.25
N LEU A 244 -8.74 -13.65 38.44
CA LEU A 244 -9.88 -14.42 38.96
C LEU A 244 -10.38 -15.48 37.98
N ALA A 245 -10.31 -15.23 36.66
CA ALA A 245 -10.64 -16.22 35.66
C ALA A 245 -9.64 -17.37 35.61
N GLU A 246 -8.35 -17.09 35.81
CA GLU A 246 -7.29 -18.11 35.88
C GLU A 246 -7.40 -18.96 37.16
N LEU A 247 -7.64 -18.35 38.33
CA LEU A 247 -7.89 -19.08 39.58
C LEU A 247 -9.16 -19.95 39.52
N ARG A 248 -10.16 -19.54 38.74
CA ARG A 248 -11.41 -20.31 38.57
C ARG A 248 -11.23 -21.52 37.65
N LEU A 249 -10.22 -21.51 36.77
CA LEU A 249 -9.84 -22.65 35.94
C LEU A 249 -9.00 -23.67 36.71
N GLU A 250 -8.20 -23.24 37.68
CA GLU A 250 -7.40 -24.14 38.53
C GLU A 250 -8.22 -24.87 39.60
N LEU A 251 -9.41 -24.37 39.95
CA LEU A 251 -10.34 -25.01 40.90
C LEU A 251 -11.28 -26.04 40.24
N TYR A 252 -11.17 -26.25 38.92
CA TYR A 252 -11.95 -27.22 38.14
C TYR A 252 -11.05 -28.24 37.41
N VAL A 253 -9.90 -28.58 38.03
CA VAL A 253 -9.08 -29.76 37.71
C VAL A 253 -9.00 -30.65 38.95
#